data_AF-A0A519SSH3-F1
#
_entry.id   AF-A0A519SSH3-F1
#
_cell.length_a   1.000
_cell.length_b   1.000
_cell.length_c   1.000
_cell.angle_alpha   90.00
_cell.angle_beta   90.00
_cell.angle_gamma   90.00
#
_symmetry.space_group_name_H-M   'P 1'
#
loop_
_entity.id
_entity.type
_entity.pdbx_description
1 polymer ?
#
loop_
_entity_poly.entity_id
_entity_poly.type
_entity_poly.pdbx_seq_one_letter_code
_entity_poly.pdbx_strand_id
1 'polypeptide(L)'
;MLEQITSLNDVEVFAKQFISEGVSFHPDDDFNDYVYYKKNKPCYTRKEAEKRNQLMQQCFAICEKNGVDIYLLMFNVTLKETGMDRYIPLQSDTPQ
;
A
#
# COMPACT_ATOMS: atom_id res chain seq x y z
N MET A 1 -7.38 -0.90 -11.50
CA MET A 1 -7.23 -1.73 -10.29
C MET A 1 -6.67 -3.07 -10.74
N LEU A 2 -5.64 -3.56 -10.07
CA LEU A 2 -5.09 -4.89 -10.35
C LEU A 2 -6.11 -5.97 -10.04
N GLU A 3 -6.11 -7.05 -10.83
CA GLU A 3 -6.98 -8.20 -10.56
C GLU A 3 -6.32 -9.22 -9.63
N GLN A 4 -4.98 -9.28 -9.63
CA GLN A 4 -4.17 -10.12 -8.75
C GLN A 4 -2.81 -9.47 -8.49
N ILE A 5 -2.14 -9.90 -7.42
CA ILE A 5 -0.76 -9.55 -7.08
C ILE A 5 0.09 -10.81 -7.25
N THR A 6 1.04 -10.79 -8.17
CA THR A 6 1.91 -11.95 -8.48
C THR A 6 3.39 -11.67 -8.38
N SER A 7 3.77 -10.41 -8.18
CA SER A 7 5.15 -9.95 -8.13
C SER A 7 5.30 -8.78 -7.16
N LEU A 8 6.54 -8.51 -6.73
CA LEU A 8 6.84 -7.31 -5.93
C LEU A 8 6.49 -6.01 -6.68
N ASN A 9 6.64 -6.01 -8.01
CA ASN A 9 6.21 -4.87 -8.83
C ASN A 9 4.69 -4.63 -8.74
N ASP A 10 3.88 -5.70 -8.68
CA ASP A 10 2.43 -5.55 -8.48
C ASP A 10 2.12 -4.93 -7.10
N VAL A 11 2.89 -5.29 -6.06
CA VAL A 11 2.78 -4.69 -4.72
C VAL A 11 3.07 -3.20 -4.78
N GLU A 12 4.14 -2.79 -5.47
CA GLU A 12 4.46 -1.38 -5.67
C GLU A 12 3.37 -0.64 -6.43
N VAL A 13 2.86 -1.21 -7.53
CA VAL A 13 1.76 -0.62 -8.31
C VAL A 13 0.50 -0.46 -7.46
N PHE A 14 0.20 -1.42 -6.59
CA PHE A 14 -0.93 -1.33 -5.68
C PHE A 14 -0.76 -0.20 -4.64
N ALA A 15 0.43 -0.06 -4.05
CA ALA A 15 0.74 1.06 -3.15
C ALA A 15 0.61 2.42 -3.85
N LYS A 16 1.11 2.54 -5.10
CA LYS A 16 0.96 3.75 -5.94
C LYS A 16 -0.50 4.14 -6.15
N GLN A 17 -1.39 3.14 -6.27
CA GLN A 17 -2.81 3.40 -6.43
C GLN A 17 -3.38 4.19 -5.23
N PHE A 18 -3.09 3.80 -3.99
CA PHE A 18 -3.59 4.50 -2.80
C PHE A 18 -3.08 5.94 -2.70
N ILE A 19 -1.81 6.15 -3.06
CA ILE A 19 -1.20 7.48 -3.11
C ILE A 19 -1.93 8.36 -4.14
N SER A 20 -2.20 7.83 -5.33
CA SER A 20 -2.93 8.54 -6.39
C SER A 20 -4.39 8.83 -6.01
N GLU A 21 -5.02 7.96 -5.22
CA GLU A 21 -6.37 8.12 -4.69
C GLU A 21 -6.41 9.12 -3.50
N GLY A 22 -5.24 9.54 -2.98
CA GLY A 22 -5.13 10.47 -1.86
C GLY A 22 -5.61 9.85 -0.54
N VAL A 23 -5.45 8.54 -0.41
CA VAL A 23 -5.89 7.75 0.74
C VAL A 23 -4.72 7.53 1.69
N SER A 24 -4.94 7.78 2.98
CA SER A 24 -4.01 7.36 4.03
C SER A 24 -4.21 5.87 4.25
N PHE A 25 -3.24 5.06 3.86
CA PHE A 25 -3.34 3.60 3.96
C PHE A 25 -2.33 3.03 4.94
N HIS A 26 -2.70 1.91 5.54
CA HIS A 26 -1.83 1.04 6.32
C HIS A 26 -2.08 -0.42 5.90
N PRO A 27 -1.05 -1.27 5.72
CA PRO A 27 -1.23 -2.64 5.23
C PRO A 27 -2.14 -3.53 6.08
N ASP A 28 -2.22 -3.29 7.39
CA ASP A 28 -3.03 -4.08 8.32
C ASP A 28 -4.50 -3.64 8.44
N ASP A 29 -4.83 -2.43 7.97
CA ASP A 29 -6.16 -1.87 8.19
C ASP A 29 -7.18 -2.48 7.22
N ASP A 30 -8.41 -2.72 7.70
CA ASP A 30 -9.51 -3.14 6.83
C ASP A 30 -9.95 -1.96 5.94
N PHE A 31 -9.94 -2.13 4.62
CA PHE A 31 -10.37 -1.09 3.69
C PHE A 31 -11.84 -0.65 3.85
N ASN A 32 -12.67 -1.39 4.59
CA ASN A 32 -14.02 -0.97 4.95
C ASN A 32 -14.03 0.17 5.97
N ASP A 33 -12.97 0.32 6.77
CA ASP A 33 -12.86 1.35 7.81
C ASP A 33 -12.34 2.69 7.25
N TYR A 34 -11.94 2.71 5.98
CA TYR A 34 -11.35 3.87 5.34
C TYR A 34 -12.43 4.92 5.05
N VAL A 35 -12.23 6.12 5.58
CA VAL A 35 -13.14 7.26 5.41
C VAL A 35 -12.42 8.50 4.91
N TYR A 36 -13.01 9.19 3.94
CA TYR A 36 -12.52 10.51 3.53
C TYR A 36 -12.83 11.52 4.64
N TYR A 37 -11.79 11.95 5.36
CA TYR A 37 -11.90 12.87 6.50
C TYR A 37 -12.83 14.08 6.24
N LYS A 38 -12.69 14.74 5.08
CA LYS A 38 -13.48 15.93 4.74
C LYS A 38 -14.97 15.65 4.49
N LYS A 39 -15.32 14.43 4.09
CA LYS A 39 -16.68 14.07 3.63
C LYS A 39 -17.41 13.15 4.61
N ASN A 40 -16.70 12.56 5.57
CA ASN A 40 -17.19 11.51 6.45
C ASN A 40 -17.94 10.41 5.68
N LYS A 41 -17.36 10.00 4.54
CA LYS A 41 -17.89 8.95 3.66
C LYS A 41 -16.84 7.89 3.44
N PRO A 42 -17.24 6.61 3.25
CA PRO A 42 -16.30 5.55 2.91
C PRO A 42 -15.43 5.91 1.71
N CYS A 43 -14.16 5.54 1.74
CA CYS A 43 -13.25 5.69 0.62
C CYS A 43 -13.66 4.78 -0.55
N TYR A 44 -14.22 3.62 -0.22
CA TYR A 44 -14.56 2.56 -1.14
C TYR A 44 -15.97 2.04 -0.89
N THR A 45 -16.61 1.49 -1.92
CA THR A 45 -17.77 0.62 -1.72
C THR A 45 -17.33 -0.69 -1.02
N ARG A 46 -18.26 -1.40 -0.38
CA ARG A 46 -17.97 -2.68 0.28
C ARG A 46 -17.28 -3.70 -0.65
N LYS A 47 -17.74 -3.81 -1.90
CA LYS A 47 -17.14 -4.71 -2.90
C LYS A 47 -15.72 -4.31 -3.26
N GLU A 48 -15.46 -3.01 -3.37
CA GLU A 48 -14.12 -2.48 -3.65
C GLU A 48 -13.16 -2.67 -2.47
N ALA A 49 -13.65 -2.50 -1.24
CA ALA A 49 -12.90 -2.75 -0.01
C ALA A 49 -12.55 -4.25 0.12
N GLU A 50 -13.53 -5.14 -0.06
CA GLU A 50 -13.31 -6.60 -0.04
C GLU A 50 -12.26 -7.04 -1.08
N LYS A 51 -12.33 -6.50 -2.30
CA LYS A 51 -11.31 -6.78 -3.33
C LYS A 51 -9.93 -6.26 -2.93
N ARG A 52 -9.84 -5.06 -2.34
CA ARG A 52 -8.56 -4.50 -1.87
C ARG A 52 -7.98 -5.27 -0.70
N ASN A 53 -8.81 -5.72 0.25
CA ASN A 53 -8.38 -6.61 1.33
C ASN A 53 -7.78 -7.91 0.76
N GLN A 54 -8.43 -8.52 -0.25
CA GLN A 54 -7.89 -9.70 -0.92
C GLN A 54 -6.54 -9.44 -1.62
N LEU A 55 -6.42 -8.31 -2.32
CA LEU A 55 -5.15 -7.91 -2.96
C LEU A 55 -4.06 -7.63 -1.93
N MET A 56 -4.39 -7.02 -0.78
CA MET A 56 -3.43 -6.78 0.30
C MET A 56 -2.92 -8.10 0.91
N GLN A 57 -3.80 -9.08 1.12
CA GLN A 57 -3.39 -10.43 1.56
C GLN A 57 -2.43 -11.09 0.55
N GLN A 58 -2.65 -10.89 -0.76
CA GLN A 58 -1.71 -11.36 -1.78
C GLN A 58 -0.39 -10.57 -1.72
N CYS A 59 -0.40 -9.28 -1.40
CA CYS A 59 0.82 -8.51 -1.17
C CYS A 59 1.65 -9.10 -0.03
N PHE A 60 1.01 -9.43 1.11
CA PHE A 60 1.69 -10.10 2.22
C PHE A 60 2.34 -11.41 1.78
N ALA A 61 1.58 -12.29 1.10
CA ALA A 61 2.10 -13.58 0.64
C ALA A 61 3.27 -13.43 -0.36
N ILE A 62 3.20 -12.45 -1.27
CA ILE A 62 4.29 -12.18 -2.22
C ILE A 62 5.51 -11.60 -1.52
N CYS A 63 5.34 -10.69 -0.57
CA CYS A 63 6.45 -10.10 0.18
C CYS A 63 7.15 -11.16 1.05
N GLU A 64 6.38 -11.95 1.81
CA GLU A 64 6.90 -13.05 2.63
C GLU A 64 7.70 -14.06 1.80
N LYS A 65 7.15 -14.50 0.65
CA LYS A 65 7.83 -15.42 -0.26
C LYS A 65 9.20 -14.91 -0.74
N ASN A 66 9.35 -13.60 -0.88
CA ASN A 66 10.59 -12.97 -1.35
C ASN A 66 11.49 -12.46 -0.21
N GLY A 67 11.12 -12.68 1.06
CA GLY A 67 11.87 -12.16 2.21
C GLY A 67 11.89 -10.64 2.30
N VAL A 68 10.84 -9.97 1.80
CA VAL A 68 10.72 -8.51 1.79
C VAL A 68 9.73 -8.07 2.87
N ASP A 69 10.10 -7.05 3.63
CA ASP A 69 9.17 -6.39 4.56
C ASP A 69 8.19 -5.51 3.77
N ILE A 70 6.90 -5.87 3.83
CA ILE A 70 5.83 -5.16 3.13
C ILE A 70 5.64 -3.72 3.60
N TYR A 71 5.80 -3.45 4.91
CA TYR A 71 5.65 -2.11 5.47
C TYR A 71 6.76 -1.23 4.93
N LEU A 72 8.00 -1.74 4.96
CA LEU A 72 9.14 -1.02 4.42
C LEU A 72 9.01 -0.80 2.90
N LEU A 73 8.59 -1.81 2.15
CA LEU A 73 8.39 -1.70 0.71
C LEU A 73 7.37 -0.61 0.37
N MET A 74 6.17 -0.68 0.95
CA MET A 74 5.10 0.29 0.66
C MET A 74 5.42 1.69 1.18
N PHE A 75 6.15 1.81 2.32
CA PHE A 75 6.63 3.08 2.82
C PHE A 75 7.67 3.70 1.88
N ASN A 76 8.64 2.92 1.40
CA ASN A 76 9.63 3.38 0.42
C ASN A 76 8.97 3.84 -0.89
N VAL A 77 7.93 3.13 -1.35
CA VAL A 77 7.11 3.57 -2.50
C VAL A 77 6.47 4.92 -2.20
N THR A 78 5.86 5.08 -1.03
CA THR A 78 5.24 6.35 -0.60
C THR A 78 6.24 7.50 -0.60
N LEU A 79 7.43 7.30 -0.04
CA LEU A 79 8.47 8.32 0.00
C LEU A 79 8.89 8.75 -1.42
N LYS A 80 9.11 7.79 -2.32
CA LYS A 80 9.50 8.08 -3.71
C LYS A 80 8.41 8.82 -4.48
N GLU A 81 7.18 8.34 -4.42
CA GLU A 81 6.07 8.90 -5.22
C GLU A 81 5.66 10.30 -4.75
N THR A 82 5.89 10.61 -3.47
CA THR A 82 5.60 11.93 -2.91
C THR A 82 6.80 12.89 -2.95
N GLY A 83 7.99 12.40 -3.35
CA GLY A 83 9.24 13.16 -3.29
C GLY A 83 9.76 13.42 -1.88
N MET A 84 9.21 12.72 -0.87
CA MET A 84 9.66 12.78 0.52
C MET A 84 10.98 12.04 0.74
N ASP A 85 11.38 11.16 -0.17
CA ASP A 85 12.69 10.50 -0.21
C ASP A 85 13.87 11.49 -0.23
N ARG A 86 13.65 12.74 -0.66
CA ARG A 86 14.63 13.84 -0.60
C ARG A 86 14.93 14.32 0.83
N TYR A 87 14.06 14.00 1.78
CA TYR A 87 14.13 14.46 3.17
C TYR A 87 14.18 13.30 4.16
N ILE A 88 13.55 12.18 3.83
CA ILE A 88 13.48 10.96 4.63
C ILE A 88 14.28 9.88 3.88
N PRO A 89 15.43 9.43 4.39
CA PRO A 89 16.19 8.36 3.77
C PRO A 89 15.36 7.08 3.63
N LEU A 90 15.54 6.37 2.52
CA LEU A 90 14.92 5.06 2.33
C LEU A 90 15.58 4.07 3.30
N GLN A 91 14.79 3.26 4.01
CA GLN A 91 15.36 2.44 5.08
C GLN A 91 16.14 1.20 4.59
N SER A 92 16.30 1.03 3.27
CA SER A 92 17.27 0.10 2.67
C SER A 92 18.73 0.50 2.91
N ASP A 93 18.97 1.74 3.37
CA ASP A 93 20.30 2.34 3.46
C ASP A 93 20.89 2.32 4.89
N THR A 94 20.18 1.70 5.84
CA THR A 94 20.64 1.55 7.23
C THR A 94 21.11 0.11 7.45
N PRO A 95 22.42 -0.13 7.67
CA PRO A 95 22.89 -1.45 8.12
C PRO A 95 22.21 -1.80 9.44
N GLN A 96 21.68 -3.04 9.55
CA GLN A 96 21.31 -3.65 10.82
C GLN A 96 22.55 -3.89 11.69
#